data_AF-A0A519DWU6-F1
#
_entry.id   AF-A0A519DWU6-F1
#
_cell.length_a   1.000
_cell.length_b   1.000
_cell.length_c   1.000
_cell.angle_alpha   90.00
_cell.angle_beta   90.00
_cell.angle_gamma   90.00
#
_symmetry.space_group_name_H-M   'P 1'
#
loop_
_entity.id
_entity.type
_entity.pdbx_description
1 polymer ?
#
loop_
_entity_poly.entity_id
_entity_poly.type
_entity_poly.pdbx_seq_one_letter_code
_entity_poly.pdbx_strand_id
1 'polypeptide(L)' 'MSSFIAGAPDGSKLDKGVRVGKQAQISLAMPPRLLLKVDEAASALNLTRAGFIKMCLSRAVEKN' A
#
# COMPACT_ATOMS: atom_id res chain seq x y z
N MET A 1 36.04 23.65 -19.90
CA MET A 1 36.05 22.73 -18.74
C MET A 1 34.87 21.78 -18.87
N SER A 2 35.18 20.57 -19.28
CA SER A 2 34.25 19.48 -19.58
C SER A 2 34.47 18.38 -18.55
N SER A 3 33.46 18.14 -17.70
CA SER A 3 33.14 16.81 -17.20
C SER A 3 31.80 16.86 -16.47
N PHE A 4 30.74 16.55 -17.20
CA PHE A 4 29.45 16.14 -16.64
C PHE A 4 29.71 14.83 -15.92
N ILE A 5 29.63 14.83 -14.60
CA ILE A 5 29.82 13.63 -13.79
C ILE A 5 28.71 12.64 -14.18
N ALA A 6 29.15 11.60 -14.87
CA ALA A 6 28.42 10.40 -15.22
C ALA A 6 27.76 9.81 -13.97
N GLY A 7 26.47 9.52 -14.08
CA GLY A 7 25.71 8.83 -13.06
C GLY A 7 26.29 7.44 -12.78
N ALA A 8 26.46 7.12 -11.50
CA ALA A 8 26.77 5.78 -11.05
C ALA A 8 25.51 4.90 -11.18
N PRO A 9 25.57 3.71 -11.81
CA PRO A 9 24.40 2.90 -12.12
C PRO A 9 24.06 1.84 -11.06
N ASP A 10 24.31 2.06 -9.77
CA ASP A 10 24.08 1.03 -8.73
C ASP A 10 23.06 1.44 -7.64
N GLY A 11 22.16 2.37 -7.97
CA GLY A 11 20.96 2.59 -7.20
C GLY A 11 19.90 1.55 -7.57
N SER A 12 19.91 0.38 -6.92
CA SER A 12 18.73 -0.48 -6.89
C SER A 12 17.55 0.40 -6.51
N LYS A 13 16.48 0.40 -7.33
CA LYS A 13 15.34 1.33 -7.21
C LYS A 13 14.82 1.29 -5.78
N LEU A 14 15.27 2.22 -4.94
CA LEU A 14 14.83 2.33 -3.57
C LEU A 14 13.35 2.63 -3.62
N ASP A 15 12.59 1.68 -3.08
CA ASP A 15 11.15 1.68 -2.91
C ASP A 15 10.67 3.10 -2.57
N LYS A 16 10.05 3.81 -3.53
CA LYS A 16 9.60 5.21 -3.38
C LYS A 16 8.33 5.32 -2.52
N GLY A 17 8.10 4.37 -1.62
CA GLY A 17 6.95 4.31 -0.73
C GLY A 17 7.29 4.87 0.65
N VAL A 18 6.38 5.65 1.23
CA VAL A 18 6.43 5.97 2.66
C VAL A 18 6.37 4.65 3.44
N ARG A 19 7.20 4.46 4.45
CA ARG A 19 7.13 3.29 5.33
C ARG A 19 6.39 3.64 6.61
N VAL A 20 5.49 2.77 7.05
CA VAL A 20 4.86 2.84 8.37
C VAL A 20 5.35 1.62 9.15
N GLY A 21 6.31 1.86 10.04
CA GLY A 21 7.04 0.78 10.72
C GLY A 21 7.76 -0.12 9.72
N LYS A 22 7.44 -1.42 9.73
CA LYS A 22 8.02 -2.43 8.83
C LYS A 22 7.22 -2.61 7.52
N GLN A 23 6.16 -1.84 7.31
CA GLN A 23 5.26 -2.01 6.16
C GLN A 23 5.44 -0.88 5.14
N ALA A 24 5.33 -1.21 3.85
CA ALA A 24 5.20 -0.20 2.80
C ALA A 24 3.78 0.41 2.85
N GLN A 25 3.70 1.73 2.83
CA GLN A 25 2.45 2.45 2.68
C GLN A 25 2.11 2.56 1.20
N ILE A 26 0.85 2.28 0.86
CA ILE A 26 0.32 2.46 -0.48
C ILE A 26 -0.79 3.51 -0.45
N SER A 27 -0.92 4.24 -1.55
CA SER A 27 -2.11 5.05 -1.82
C SER A 27 -3.07 4.22 -2.66
N LEU A 28 -4.34 4.15 -2.25
CA LEU A 28 -5.36 3.38 -2.94
C LEU A 28 -6.59 4.26 -3.17
N ALA A 29 -6.85 4.59 -4.43
CA ALA A 29 -8.07 5.30 -4.83
C ALA A 29 -9.22 4.30 -5.03
N MET A 30 -10.40 4.62 -4.50
CA MET A 30 -11.60 3.78 -4.60
C MET A 30 -12.86 4.63 -4.76
N PRO A 31 -13.94 4.09 -5.37
CA PRO A 31 -15.22 4.76 -5.41
C PRO A 31 -15.77 5.03 -4.00
N PRO A 32 -16.34 6.23 -3.71
CA PRO A 32 -16.89 6.55 -2.40
C PRO A 32 -17.97 5.56 -1.92
N ARG A 33 -18.81 5.08 -2.84
CA ARG A 33 -19.85 4.07 -2.54
C ARG A 33 -19.25 2.75 -2.09
N LEU A 34 -18.07 2.38 -2.59
CA LEU A 34 -17.38 1.17 -2.17
C LEU A 34 -16.76 1.36 -0.77
N LEU A 35 -16.18 2.54 -0.51
CA LEU A 35 -15.62 2.86 0.80
C LEU A 35 -16.67 2.75 1.92
N LEU A 36 -17.89 3.23 1.69
CA LEU A 36 -18.98 3.09 2.66
C LEU A 36 -19.28 1.62 3.01
N LYS A 37 -19.36 0.76 1.99
CA LYS A 37 -19.57 -0.68 2.20
C LYS A 37 -18.40 -1.33 2.96
N VAL A 38 -17.17 -0.88 2.70
CA VAL A 38 -15.98 -1.34 3.42
C VAL A 38 -16.04 -0.94 4.89
N ASP A 39 -16.49 0.28 5.19
CA ASP A 39 -16.65 0.74 6.59
C ASP A 39 -17.70 -0.04 7.35
N GLU A 40 -18.87 -0.28 6.73
CA GLU A 40 -19.93 -1.10 7.31
C GLU A 40 -19.43 -2.52 7.62
N ALA A 41 -18.73 -3.14 6.66
CA ALA A 41 -18.17 -4.48 6.84
C ALA A 41 -17.06 -4.52 7.90
N ALA A 42 -16.22 -3.49 7.98
CA ALA A 42 -15.19 -3.38 9.01
C ALA A 42 -15.81 -3.21 10.40
N SER A 43 -16.84 -2.36 10.53
CA SER A 43 -17.56 -2.12 11.78
C SER A 43 -18.24 -3.38 12.31
N ALA A 44 -18.88 -4.17 11.43
CA ALA A 44 -19.50 -5.44 11.80
C ALA A 44 -18.50 -6.46 12.39
N LEU A 45 -17.21 -6.30 12.09
CA LEU A 45 -16.13 -7.17 12.57
C LEU A 45 -15.26 -6.53 13.67
N ASN A 46 -15.63 -5.35 14.18
CA ASN A 46 -14.83 -4.55 15.12
C ASN A 46 -13.40 -4.27 14.60
N LEU A 47 -13.25 -4.07 13.30
CA LEU A 47 -11.98 -3.75 12.65
C LEU A 47 -11.94 -2.29 12.19
N THR A 48 -10.72 -1.76 12.08
CA THR A 48 -10.52 -0.52 11.32
C THR A 48 -10.67 -0.80 9.82
N ARG A 49 -11.00 0.23 9.03
CA ARG A 49 -11.03 0.14 7.55
C ARG A 49 -9.75 -0.48 6.98
N ALA A 50 -8.60 -0.01 7.44
CA ALA A 50 -7.30 -0.52 7.01
C ALA A 50 -7.08 -1.99 7.42
N GLY A 51 -7.50 -2.37 8.63
CA GLY A 51 -7.43 -3.75 9.11
C GLY A 51 -8.31 -4.69 8.28
N PHE A 52 -9.53 -4.27 7.95
CA PHE A 52 -10.43 -5.02 7.08
C PHE A 52 -9.84 -5.22 5.67
N ILE A 53 -9.35 -4.15 5.04
CA ILE A 53 -8.71 -4.23 3.71
C ILE A 53 -7.51 -5.18 3.75
N LYS A 54 -6.65 -5.07 4.77
CA LYS A 54 -5.48 -5.94 4.95
C LYS A 54 -5.90 -7.41 5.07
N MET A 55 -6.93 -7.71 5.86
CA MET A 55 -7.46 -9.07 6.01
C MET A 55 -7.96 -9.63 4.67
N CYS A 56 -8.74 -8.85 3.92
CA CYS A 56 -9.24 -9.26 2.60
C CYS A 56 -8.11 -9.56 1.61
N LEU A 57 -7.08 -8.71 1.57
CA LEU A 57 -5.92 -8.91 0.70
C LEU A 57 -5.13 -10.18 1.08
N SER A 58 -4.85 -10.38 2.37
CA SER A 58 -4.17 -11.60 2.84
C SER A 58 -4.92 -12.86 2.42
N ARG A 59 -6.23 -12.91 2.66
CA ARG A 59 -7.06 -14.07 2.26
C ARG A 59 -7.12 -14.28 0.75
N ALA A 60 -7.15 -13.20 -0.04
CA ALA A 60 -7.18 -13.29 -1.50
C ALA A 60 -5.88 -13.89 -2.07
N VAL A 61 -4.74 -13.58 -1.46
CA VAL A 61 -3.43 -14.11 -1.89
C VAL A 61 -3.24 -15.56 -1.42
N GLU A 62 -3.71 -15.92 -0.23
CA GLU A 62 -3.62 -17.31 0.28
C GLU A 62 -4.48 -18.32 -0.50
N LYS A 63 -5.53 -17.86 -1.17
CA LYS A 63 -6.44 -18.71 -1.95
C LYS A 63 -6.01 -18.91 -3.41
N ASN A 64 -4.94 -18.24 -3.84
CA ASN A 64 -4.33 -18.41 -5.16
C ASN A 64 -3.17 -19.41 -5.11
#